data_AF-A0A2U3AY89-F1
#
_entry.id   AF-A0A2U3AY89-F1
#
_cell.length_a   1.000
_cell.length_b   1.000
_cell.length_c   1.000
_cell.angle_alpha   90.00
_cell.angle_beta   90.00
_cell.angle_gamma   90.00
#
_symmetry.space_group_name_H-M   'P 1'
#
loop_
_entity.id
_entity.type
_entity.pdbx_description
1 polymer ?
#
loop_
_entity_poly.entity_id
_entity_poly.type
_entity_poly.pdbx_seq_one_letter_code
_entity_poly.pdbx_strand_id
1 'polypeptide(L)'
;MKTKNTLLAFALLISLSTFAQQGFNYKALIKDNLGNMVANQNITVQFSILEDVAIVYTETHTPTTDANGLVNLNIGEGTTSDDFSTINWGSDDHFLNVQINIGSGLTDMGTIQFMSVPYAKFAENSITEINNLTDAKTIDRSIYLGNGSGNADDGNDNQNTAIGNNALKYNTNGVQNVAVGESTLLSNISGERNTVIGQSAMRRNTTGSNNTVIGEDAMYNNLTGSGNVAIGQGAGNGELGDNKLYIDNSTTSSPLIWGDFTDGNEKVKINGKFEIETANSGTQPNLNLIHDGNTGARINFTNTDTTNGNVWTLYGDTNDTNINSSFNLYHSNTGNIITARGDGRVTVNGDLVVSNTTKIGSSGVAISEVIKLTGTTGGALGSGSNSIPYPTGYNWENTYVVSFKVRTTVGGLGGTSWYTSLGNYNSGDDQSIYIDLGYEPNPANTPYIKLKISDSQYNGAEYVLILMKIE
;
A
#
# COMPACT_ATOMS: atom_id res chain seq x y z
N MET A 1 15.01 -48.67 16.35
CA MET A 1 14.95 -47.20 16.60
C MET A 1 13.54 -46.65 16.89
N LYS A 2 12.45 -47.43 16.81
CA LYS A 2 11.07 -46.91 17.02
C LYS A 2 10.49 -47.06 18.45
N THR A 3 11.18 -47.74 19.37
CA THR A 3 10.68 -47.97 20.74
C THR A 3 11.18 -46.96 21.78
N LYS A 4 12.21 -46.15 21.47
CA LYS A 4 12.75 -45.14 22.41
C LYS A 4 11.98 -43.81 22.40
N ASN A 5 11.34 -43.45 21.28
CA ASN A 5 10.63 -42.17 21.19
C ASN A 5 9.24 -42.20 21.83
N THR A 6 8.60 -43.37 21.90
CA THR A 6 7.29 -43.53 22.56
C THR A 6 7.39 -43.48 24.07
N LEU A 7 8.50 -43.96 24.65
CA LEU A 7 8.76 -43.87 26.09
C LEU A 7 9.07 -42.44 26.53
N LEU A 8 9.73 -41.66 25.66
CA LEU A 8 10.04 -40.25 25.92
C LEU A 8 8.78 -39.38 25.83
N ALA A 9 7.85 -39.69 24.93
CA ALA A 9 6.55 -39.03 24.84
C ALA A 9 5.65 -39.33 26.05
N PHE A 10 5.71 -40.55 26.61
CA PHE A 10 4.95 -40.92 27.81
C PHE A 10 5.55 -40.29 29.09
N ALA A 11 6.88 -40.11 29.15
CA ALA A 11 7.55 -39.43 30.25
C ALA A 11 7.33 -37.90 30.24
N LEU A 12 7.12 -37.30 29.06
CA LEU A 12 6.86 -35.85 28.94
C LEU A 12 5.41 -35.46 29.28
N LEU A 13 4.46 -36.41 29.24
CA LEU A 13 3.05 -36.18 29.61
C LEU A 13 2.76 -36.25 31.11
N ILE A 14 3.73 -36.59 31.97
CA ILE A 14 3.53 -36.76 33.43
C ILE A 14 4.00 -35.53 34.23
N SER A 15 4.51 -34.47 33.61
CA SER A 15 5.16 -33.35 34.33
C SER A 15 4.46 -31.99 34.27
N LEU A 16 3.15 -31.96 34.02
CA LEU A 16 2.33 -30.75 34.16
C LEU A 16 1.03 -31.06 34.91
N SER A 17 1.13 -31.70 36.07
CA SER A 17 0.12 -31.55 37.11
C SER A 17 0.63 -30.48 38.08
N THR A 18 0.21 -29.24 37.87
CA THR A 18 0.23 -28.24 38.94
C THR A 18 -0.75 -28.72 39.99
N PHE A 19 -0.28 -29.46 40.99
CA PHE A 19 -1.08 -29.71 42.18
C PHE A 19 -1.16 -28.39 42.93
N ALA A 20 -2.33 -27.76 42.88
CA ALA A 20 -2.67 -26.73 43.85
C ALA A 20 -2.43 -27.30 45.25
N GLN A 21 -1.96 -26.47 46.18
CA GLN A 21 -1.69 -26.90 47.55
C GLN A 21 -2.97 -27.48 48.16
N GLN A 22 -3.03 -28.81 48.38
CA GLN A 22 -4.26 -29.52 48.78
C GLN A 22 -4.51 -29.50 50.30
N GLY A 23 -4.02 -28.46 50.98
CA GLY A 23 -4.08 -28.39 52.43
C GLY A 23 -3.15 -27.36 53.05
N PHE A 24 -3.25 -27.18 54.37
CA PHE A 24 -2.39 -26.26 55.10
C PHE A 24 -1.97 -26.82 56.46
N ASN A 25 -0.78 -26.40 56.90
CA ASN A 25 -0.20 -26.87 58.15
C ASN A 25 -0.98 -26.31 59.34
N TYR A 26 -1.24 -27.16 60.33
CA TYR A 26 -1.82 -26.82 61.62
C TYR A 26 -0.94 -27.36 62.74
N LYS A 27 -0.69 -26.53 63.75
CA LYS A 27 0.16 -26.88 64.88
C LYS A 27 -0.54 -26.50 66.17
N ALA A 28 -0.70 -27.45 67.08
CA ALA A 28 -1.39 -27.23 68.33
C ALA A 28 -0.69 -27.87 69.52
N LEU A 29 -0.88 -27.24 70.68
CA LEU A 29 -0.41 -27.68 71.98
C LEU A 29 -1.60 -28.22 72.78
N ILE A 30 -1.59 -29.50 73.11
CA ILE A 30 -2.74 -30.21 73.69
C ILE A 30 -2.59 -30.31 75.20
N LYS A 31 -3.63 -29.86 75.90
CA LYS A 31 -3.73 -29.86 77.36
C LYS A 31 -5.02 -30.51 77.83
N ASP A 32 -4.99 -31.07 79.03
CA ASP A 32 -6.19 -31.56 79.71
C ASP A 32 -6.99 -30.41 80.35
N ASN A 33 -8.13 -30.73 80.96
CA ASN A 33 -9.01 -29.77 81.62
C ASN A 33 -8.43 -29.13 82.90
N LEU A 34 -7.31 -29.65 83.41
CA LEU A 34 -6.54 -29.09 84.52
C LEU A 34 -5.36 -28.24 84.03
N GLY A 35 -5.14 -28.18 82.72
CA GLY A 35 -4.05 -27.44 82.07
C GLY A 35 -2.73 -28.20 81.97
N ASN A 36 -2.69 -29.50 82.31
CA ASN A 36 -1.49 -30.33 82.17
C ASN A 36 -1.29 -30.76 80.71
N MET A 37 -0.04 -31.05 80.35
CA MET A 37 0.32 -31.50 79.01
C MET A 37 -0.17 -32.92 78.75
N VAL A 38 -0.89 -33.11 77.64
CA VAL A 38 -1.28 -34.45 77.17
C VAL A 38 -0.12 -35.02 76.36
N ALA A 39 0.87 -35.60 77.03
CA ALA A 39 2.14 -36.03 76.40
C ALA A 39 2.17 -37.51 76.01
N ASN A 40 2.70 -37.83 74.83
CA ASN A 40 2.85 -39.20 74.30
C ASN A 40 1.54 -40.00 74.28
N GLN A 41 0.41 -39.34 74.00
CA GLN A 41 -0.91 -39.98 73.95
C GLN A 41 -1.50 -39.93 72.55
N ASN A 42 -2.16 -41.01 72.17
CA ASN A 42 -2.97 -41.04 70.96
C ASN A 42 -4.25 -40.23 71.21
N ILE A 43 -4.48 -39.23 70.37
CA ILE A 43 -5.66 -38.37 70.45
C ILE A 43 -6.41 -38.41 69.12
N THR A 44 -7.65 -37.93 69.09
CA THR A 44 -8.35 -37.66 67.84
C THR A 44 -8.54 -36.15 67.69
N VAL A 45 -8.22 -35.63 66.52
CA VAL A 45 -8.46 -34.22 66.16
C VAL A 45 -9.36 -34.21 64.94
N GLN A 46 -10.50 -33.52 65.04
CA GLN A 46 -11.41 -33.31 63.94
C GLN A 46 -11.36 -31.84 63.54
N PHE A 47 -11.25 -31.60 62.24
CA PHE A 47 -11.34 -30.28 61.64
C PHE A 47 -12.62 -30.20 60.82
N SER A 48 -13.36 -29.11 60.99
CA SER A 48 -14.48 -28.77 60.12
C SER A 48 -14.27 -27.39 59.53
N ILE A 49 -14.40 -27.26 58.22
CA ILE A 49 -14.41 -25.98 57.52
C ILE A 49 -15.86 -25.58 57.30
N LEU A 50 -16.19 -24.35 57.66
CA LEU A 50 -17.51 -23.78 57.55
C LEU A 50 -17.52 -22.62 56.57
N GLU A 51 -18.61 -22.48 55.83
CA GLU A 51 -19.00 -21.27 55.09
C GLU A 51 -20.16 -20.64 55.88
N ASP A 52 -19.89 -19.49 56.50
CA ASP A 52 -20.74 -18.90 57.56
C ASP A 52 -21.04 -19.91 58.70
N VAL A 53 -22.22 -20.55 58.69
CA VAL A 53 -22.66 -21.54 59.68
C VAL A 53 -22.74 -22.98 59.15
N ALA A 54 -22.56 -23.19 57.84
CA ALA A 54 -22.69 -24.50 57.21
C ALA A 54 -21.34 -25.20 57.11
N ILE A 55 -21.26 -26.47 57.53
CA ILE A 55 -20.05 -27.28 57.35
C ILE A 55 -19.96 -27.70 55.88
N VAL A 56 -18.87 -27.31 55.22
CA VAL A 56 -18.58 -27.64 53.81
C VAL A 56 -17.52 -28.73 53.66
N TYR A 57 -16.74 -28.99 54.70
CA TYR A 57 -15.74 -30.05 54.73
C TYR A 57 -15.44 -30.48 56.16
N THR A 58 -15.28 -31.79 56.41
CA THR A 58 -14.83 -32.32 57.70
C THR A 58 -13.83 -33.45 57.53
N GLU A 59 -12.75 -33.44 58.30
CA GLU A 59 -11.76 -34.51 58.34
C GLU A 59 -11.34 -34.86 59.76
N THR A 60 -10.77 -36.04 59.95
CA THR A 60 -10.31 -36.52 61.24
C THR A 60 -8.90 -37.10 61.17
N HIS A 61 -8.07 -36.75 62.15
CA HIS A 61 -6.72 -37.26 62.37
C HIS A 61 -6.63 -37.99 63.71
N THR A 62 -5.74 -38.98 63.78
CA THR A 62 -5.44 -39.72 65.02
C THR A 62 -3.94 -39.67 65.35
N PRO A 63 -3.38 -38.48 65.64
CA PRO A 63 -1.96 -38.34 65.94
C PRO A 63 -1.63 -38.81 67.36
N THR A 64 -0.35 -39.11 67.58
CA THR A 64 0.22 -39.20 68.94
C THR A 64 0.91 -37.88 69.28
N THR A 65 0.56 -37.28 70.42
CA THR A 65 1.22 -36.06 70.91
C THR A 65 2.68 -36.34 71.29
N ASP A 66 3.56 -35.33 71.19
CA ASP A 66 4.95 -35.49 71.65
C ASP A 66 5.09 -35.38 73.18
N ALA A 67 6.32 -35.42 73.69
CA ALA A 67 6.62 -35.27 75.12
C ALA A 67 6.17 -33.92 75.71
N ASN A 68 5.95 -32.91 74.87
CA ASN A 68 5.46 -31.59 75.22
C ASN A 68 3.99 -31.41 74.81
N GLY A 69 3.23 -32.48 74.53
CA GLY A 69 1.82 -32.38 74.14
C GLY A 69 1.58 -31.72 72.78
N LEU A 70 2.58 -31.60 71.92
CA LEU A 70 2.47 -30.94 70.63
C LEU A 70 1.99 -31.92 69.53
N VAL A 71 1.21 -31.41 68.59
CA VAL A 71 0.87 -32.07 67.32
C VAL A 71 1.13 -31.15 66.13
N ASN A 72 1.65 -31.72 65.05
CA ASN A 72 1.73 -31.08 63.74
C ASN A 72 0.86 -31.90 62.78
N LEU A 73 -0.11 -31.25 62.14
CA LEU A 73 -1.10 -31.86 61.27
C LEU A 73 -1.18 -31.06 59.97
N ASN A 74 -1.59 -31.70 58.89
CA ASN A 74 -1.92 -31.04 57.63
C ASN A 74 -3.41 -31.18 57.42
N ILE A 75 -4.11 -30.05 57.43
CA ILE A 75 -5.53 -29.98 57.13
C ILE A 75 -5.68 -30.21 55.63
N GLY A 76 -6.56 -31.13 55.21
CA GLY A 76 -6.73 -31.63 53.83
C GLY A 76 -6.11 -33.02 53.57
N GLU A 77 -5.39 -33.58 54.55
CA GLU A 77 -4.75 -34.92 54.46
C GLU A 77 -5.32 -35.92 55.49
N GLY A 78 -6.39 -35.55 56.20
CA GLY A 78 -7.06 -36.38 57.19
C GLY A 78 -7.96 -37.45 56.58
N THR A 79 -8.54 -38.28 57.45
CA THR A 79 -9.58 -39.22 57.03
C THR A 79 -10.90 -38.46 56.90
N THR A 80 -11.45 -38.43 55.69
CA THR A 80 -12.68 -37.70 55.36
C THR A 80 -13.51 -38.47 54.33
N SER A 81 -14.82 -38.19 54.27
CA SER A 81 -15.71 -38.56 53.16
C SER A 81 -15.85 -37.44 52.11
N ASP A 82 -15.35 -36.26 52.41
CA ASP A 82 -15.51 -35.04 51.63
C ASP A 82 -14.28 -34.82 50.72
N ASP A 83 -14.44 -34.03 49.67
CA ASP A 83 -13.35 -33.68 48.76
C ASP A 83 -12.86 -32.26 49.03
N PHE A 84 -11.67 -32.13 49.62
CA PHE A 84 -11.06 -30.84 49.96
C PHE A 84 -10.89 -29.91 48.74
N SER A 85 -10.72 -30.48 47.54
CA SER A 85 -10.52 -29.72 46.31
C SER A 85 -11.79 -29.01 45.80
N THR A 86 -12.96 -29.38 46.34
CA THR A 86 -14.26 -28.80 45.96
C THR A 86 -14.66 -27.56 46.77
N ILE A 87 -13.91 -27.22 47.82
CA ILE A 87 -14.16 -26.04 48.64
C ILE A 87 -13.90 -24.78 47.81
N ASN A 88 -14.88 -23.89 47.71
CA ASN A 88 -14.76 -22.64 46.96
C ASN A 88 -14.09 -21.54 47.78
N TRP A 89 -12.76 -21.57 47.84
CA TRP A 89 -11.97 -20.57 48.58
C TRP A 89 -12.05 -19.12 48.05
N GLY A 90 -12.70 -18.89 46.90
CA GLY A 90 -12.86 -17.56 46.29
C GLY A 90 -14.20 -16.88 46.57
N SER A 91 -15.15 -17.57 47.20
CA SER A 91 -16.44 -16.99 47.66
C SER A 91 -16.38 -16.58 49.13
N ASP A 92 -17.51 -16.63 49.83
CA ASP A 92 -17.77 -16.14 51.20
C ASP A 92 -16.67 -16.45 52.23
N ASP A 93 -16.75 -15.79 53.39
CA ASP A 93 -15.81 -16.02 54.49
C ASP A 93 -15.87 -17.46 55.01
N HIS A 94 -14.70 -18.09 55.12
CA HIS A 94 -14.56 -19.46 55.63
C HIS A 94 -14.01 -19.48 57.06
N PHE A 95 -14.43 -20.48 57.84
CA PHE A 95 -14.05 -20.65 59.25
C PHE A 95 -13.55 -22.08 59.53
N LEU A 96 -12.60 -22.22 60.45
CA LEU A 96 -12.09 -23.50 60.96
C LEU A 96 -12.63 -23.75 62.36
N ASN A 97 -13.44 -24.80 62.52
CA ASN A 97 -13.76 -25.38 63.82
C ASN A 97 -12.80 -26.54 64.12
N VAL A 98 -12.33 -26.62 65.36
CA VAL A 98 -11.42 -27.68 65.82
C VAL A 98 -12.04 -28.41 67.00
N GLN A 99 -12.15 -29.73 66.90
CA GLN A 99 -12.59 -30.58 68.00
C GLN A 99 -11.53 -31.61 68.36
N ILE A 100 -11.37 -31.90 69.65
CA ILE A 100 -10.33 -32.81 70.14
C ILE A 100 -10.93 -33.83 71.11
N ASN A 101 -10.54 -35.09 70.96
CA ASN A 101 -10.85 -36.18 71.87
C ASN A 101 -9.55 -36.76 72.45
N ILE A 102 -9.40 -36.66 73.77
CA ILE A 102 -8.30 -37.24 74.54
C ILE A 102 -8.71 -38.49 75.34
N GLY A 103 -9.92 -39.03 75.11
CA GLY A 103 -10.45 -40.23 75.76
C GLY A 103 -11.91 -40.14 76.22
N SER A 104 -12.54 -38.96 76.17
CA SER A 104 -13.90 -38.71 76.68
C SER A 104 -14.89 -38.20 75.63
N GLY A 105 -14.58 -38.36 74.34
CA GLY A 105 -15.37 -37.83 73.22
C GLY A 105 -14.81 -36.52 72.66
N LEU A 106 -15.33 -36.08 71.52
CA LEU A 106 -14.92 -34.84 70.87
C LEU A 106 -15.38 -33.63 71.70
N THR A 107 -14.44 -32.76 72.04
CA THR A 107 -14.68 -31.50 72.73
C THR A 107 -14.37 -30.35 71.77
N ASP A 108 -15.25 -29.36 71.68
CA ASP A 108 -15.07 -28.17 70.84
C ASP A 108 -14.02 -27.23 71.41
N MET A 109 -13.00 -26.93 70.61
CA MET A 109 -11.91 -25.99 70.94
C MET A 109 -12.15 -24.59 70.36
N GLY A 110 -13.27 -24.39 69.65
CA GLY A 110 -13.70 -23.12 69.08
C GLY A 110 -13.58 -23.04 67.56
N THR A 111 -14.16 -21.97 67.02
CA THR A 111 -14.21 -21.65 65.59
C THR A 111 -13.48 -20.34 65.32
N ILE A 112 -12.58 -20.32 64.34
CA ILE A 112 -11.81 -19.13 63.92
C ILE A 112 -11.97 -18.87 62.43
N GLN A 113 -12.04 -17.60 62.02
CA GLN A 113 -12.10 -17.23 60.60
C GLN A 113 -10.74 -17.41 59.93
N PHE A 114 -10.71 -17.91 58.70
CA PHE A 114 -9.51 -17.82 57.86
C PHE A 114 -9.28 -16.37 57.44
N MET A 115 -8.06 -15.87 57.66
CA MET A 115 -7.66 -14.55 57.20
C MET A 115 -6.84 -14.67 55.91
N SER A 116 -7.20 -13.91 54.87
CA SER A 116 -6.46 -13.90 53.61
C SER A 116 -5.04 -13.37 53.80
N VAL A 117 -4.05 -14.01 53.16
CA VAL A 117 -2.67 -13.49 53.09
C VAL A 117 -2.61 -12.24 52.20
N PRO A 118 -1.66 -11.31 52.41
CA PRO A 118 -1.57 -10.07 51.63
C PRO A 118 -1.53 -10.26 50.10
N TYR A 119 -0.92 -11.34 49.61
CA TYR A 119 -0.88 -11.67 48.17
C TYR A 119 -2.23 -12.11 47.60
N ALA A 120 -3.11 -12.73 48.39
CA ALA A 120 -4.44 -13.13 47.95
C ALA A 120 -5.37 -11.91 47.74
N LYS A 121 -5.20 -10.85 48.54
CA LYS A 121 -5.88 -9.55 48.31
C LYS A 121 -5.42 -8.82 47.05
N PHE A 122 -4.23 -9.14 46.53
CA PHE A 122 -3.77 -8.56 45.27
C PHE A 122 -4.36 -9.28 44.04
N ALA A 123 -4.72 -10.56 44.16
CA ALA A 123 -5.44 -11.31 43.13
C ALA A 123 -6.89 -10.81 42.92
N GLU A 124 -7.54 -10.32 43.99
CA GLU A 124 -8.83 -9.62 43.93
C GLU A 124 -8.81 -8.37 43.04
N ASN A 125 -7.62 -7.76 42.85
CA ASN A 125 -7.42 -6.56 42.03
C ASN A 125 -6.90 -6.87 40.62
N SER A 126 -6.76 -8.15 40.23
CA SER A 126 -6.38 -8.52 38.87
C SER A 126 -7.63 -8.61 37.99
N ILE A 127 -7.67 -7.83 36.90
CA ILE A 127 -8.79 -7.82 35.96
C ILE A 127 -8.78 -9.13 35.18
N THR A 128 -9.54 -10.12 35.63
CA THR A 128 -9.81 -11.35 34.89
C THR A 128 -10.95 -11.17 33.88
N GLU A 129 -11.82 -10.17 34.09
CA GLU A 129 -13.02 -9.89 33.29
C GLU A 129 -13.32 -8.38 33.25
N ILE A 130 -13.89 -7.88 32.14
CA ILE A 130 -14.43 -6.52 32.05
C ILE A 130 -15.90 -6.55 32.51
N ASN A 131 -16.13 -6.40 33.81
CA ASN A 131 -17.46 -6.45 34.41
C ASN A 131 -18.23 -5.12 34.28
N ASN A 132 -19.57 -5.20 34.33
CA ASN A 132 -20.50 -4.06 34.29
C ASN A 132 -20.56 -3.26 32.97
N LEU A 133 -20.24 -3.87 31.82
CA LEU A 133 -20.60 -3.32 30.51
C LEU A 133 -22.11 -3.49 30.28
N THR A 134 -22.92 -2.67 30.94
CA THR A 134 -24.40 -2.73 30.85
C THR A 134 -24.94 -2.51 29.45
N ASP A 135 -24.12 -1.95 28.56
CA ASP A 135 -24.41 -1.69 27.16
C ASP A 135 -23.66 -2.64 26.20
N ALA A 136 -23.00 -3.68 26.71
CA ALA A 136 -22.50 -4.77 25.90
C ALA A 136 -23.56 -5.87 25.74
N LYS A 137 -23.61 -6.45 24.54
CA LYS A 137 -24.55 -7.50 24.15
C LYS A 137 -23.80 -8.48 23.25
N THR A 138 -23.91 -9.76 23.54
CA THR A 138 -23.53 -10.82 22.61
C THR A 138 -24.80 -11.51 22.13
N ILE A 139 -24.93 -11.72 20.83
CA ILE A 139 -26.01 -12.51 20.25
C ILE A 139 -25.38 -13.51 19.31
N ASP A 140 -25.52 -14.79 19.63
CA ASP A 140 -24.87 -15.87 18.91
C ASP A 140 -23.36 -15.61 18.72
N ARG A 141 -22.91 -15.30 17.50
CA ARG A 141 -21.51 -15.02 17.15
C ARG A 141 -21.19 -13.54 16.95
N SER A 142 -22.12 -12.65 17.27
CA SER A 142 -21.95 -11.20 17.21
C SER A 142 -21.58 -10.61 18.57
N ILE A 143 -20.73 -9.59 18.55
CA ILE A 143 -20.28 -8.82 19.71
C ILE A 143 -20.68 -7.36 19.50
N TYR A 144 -21.46 -6.81 20.43
CA TYR A 144 -21.93 -5.43 20.41
C TYR A 144 -21.53 -4.74 21.72
N LEU A 145 -20.88 -3.58 21.65
CA LEU A 145 -20.51 -2.75 22.80
C LEU A 145 -20.97 -1.32 22.54
N GLY A 146 -21.92 -0.81 23.33
CA GLY A 146 -22.41 0.56 23.21
C GLY A 146 -23.93 0.63 23.21
N ASN A 147 -24.48 1.69 23.81
CA ASN A 147 -25.93 1.89 23.86
C ASN A 147 -26.57 1.84 22.46
N GLY A 148 -27.54 0.95 22.28
CA GLY A 148 -28.26 0.77 21.02
C GLY A 148 -27.50 0.01 19.93
N SER A 149 -26.29 -0.48 20.20
CA SER A 149 -25.53 -1.28 19.24
C SER A 149 -26.18 -2.64 19.00
N GLY A 150 -26.31 -3.04 17.73
CA GLY A 150 -26.96 -4.31 17.34
C GLY A 150 -28.40 -4.47 17.83
N ASN A 151 -29.16 -3.36 17.96
CA ASN A 151 -30.52 -3.39 18.52
C ASN A 151 -31.48 -4.19 17.63
N ALA A 152 -31.40 -4.01 16.32
CA ALA A 152 -32.26 -4.68 15.34
C ALA A 152 -31.75 -6.04 14.83
N ASP A 153 -30.66 -6.58 15.41
CA ASP A 153 -30.11 -7.88 15.03
C ASP A 153 -31.18 -8.98 15.16
N ASP A 154 -31.32 -9.82 14.12
CA ASP A 154 -32.34 -10.87 14.02
C ASP A 154 -32.02 -12.16 14.79
N GLY A 155 -30.82 -12.27 15.38
CA GLY A 155 -30.37 -13.41 16.17
C GLY A 155 -29.84 -14.60 15.37
N ASN A 156 -29.52 -14.46 14.07
CA ASN A 156 -29.14 -15.58 13.20
C ASN A 156 -27.68 -15.51 12.69
N ASP A 157 -26.70 -16.12 13.37
CA ASP A 157 -25.29 -16.29 12.93
C ASP A 157 -24.68 -15.13 12.12
N ASN A 158 -24.97 -13.89 12.55
CA ASN A 158 -24.57 -12.70 11.81
C ASN A 158 -23.07 -12.45 11.86
N GLN A 159 -22.36 -12.86 12.92
CA GLN A 159 -20.90 -12.71 13.06
C GLN A 159 -20.43 -11.24 12.96
N ASN A 160 -21.20 -10.30 13.50
CA ASN A 160 -20.86 -8.88 13.48
C ASN A 160 -20.04 -8.47 14.72
N THR A 161 -19.14 -7.51 14.55
CA THR A 161 -18.48 -6.82 15.66
C THR A 161 -18.82 -5.34 15.60
N ALA A 162 -19.48 -4.81 16.62
CA ALA A 162 -19.79 -3.39 16.68
C ALA A 162 -19.39 -2.78 18.03
N ILE A 163 -18.69 -1.65 17.99
CA ILE A 163 -18.20 -0.94 19.17
C ILE A 163 -18.49 0.55 18.97
N GLY A 164 -19.45 1.08 19.74
CA GLY A 164 -19.86 2.47 19.72
C GLY A 164 -21.36 2.65 19.88
N ASN A 165 -21.77 3.82 20.36
CA ASN A 165 -23.17 4.19 20.51
C ASN A 165 -23.88 4.09 19.14
N ASN A 166 -24.98 3.33 19.07
CA ASN A 166 -25.76 3.05 17.87
C ASN A 166 -24.97 2.43 16.69
N ALA A 167 -23.78 1.85 16.90
CA ALA A 167 -23.07 1.11 15.86
C ALA A 167 -23.90 -0.10 15.41
N LEU A 168 -24.14 -0.26 14.10
CA LEU A 168 -25.01 -1.31 13.53
C LEU A 168 -26.44 -1.37 14.13
N LYS A 169 -26.99 -0.24 14.62
CA LYS A 169 -28.29 -0.21 15.31
C LYS A 169 -29.43 -0.86 14.52
N TYR A 170 -29.52 -0.57 13.22
CA TYR A 170 -30.61 -1.03 12.35
C TYR A 170 -30.26 -2.26 11.50
N ASN A 171 -29.11 -2.90 11.75
CA ASN A 171 -28.71 -4.12 11.05
C ASN A 171 -29.62 -5.29 11.41
N THR A 172 -30.43 -5.73 10.45
CA THR A 172 -31.36 -6.84 10.64
C THR A 172 -30.72 -8.19 10.35
N ASN A 173 -30.14 -8.36 9.16
CA ASN A 173 -29.61 -9.65 8.68
C ASN A 173 -28.30 -9.49 7.89
N GLY A 174 -27.64 -8.33 7.99
CA GLY A 174 -26.31 -8.13 7.45
C GLY A 174 -25.28 -8.89 8.28
N VAL A 175 -24.39 -9.60 7.60
CA VAL A 175 -23.43 -10.52 8.22
C VAL A 175 -21.98 -10.05 8.06
N GLN A 176 -21.12 -10.46 9.00
CA GLN A 176 -19.66 -10.30 8.94
C GLN A 176 -19.20 -8.84 8.83
N ASN A 177 -19.91 -7.92 9.48
CA ASN A 177 -19.55 -6.51 9.51
C ASN A 177 -18.72 -6.16 10.75
N VAL A 178 -17.72 -5.30 10.59
CA VAL A 178 -16.96 -4.67 11.68
C VAL A 178 -17.29 -3.17 11.67
N ALA A 179 -17.85 -2.66 12.76
CA ALA A 179 -18.26 -1.26 12.91
C ALA A 179 -17.68 -0.66 14.20
N VAL A 180 -16.73 0.26 14.09
CA VAL A 180 -16.10 0.88 15.26
C VAL A 180 -16.24 2.40 15.20
N GLY A 181 -17.01 2.96 16.14
CA GLY A 181 -17.33 4.38 16.21
C GLY A 181 -18.80 4.64 16.51
N GLU A 182 -19.11 5.86 16.94
CA GLU A 182 -20.49 6.28 17.14
C GLU A 182 -21.23 6.33 15.79
N SER A 183 -22.43 5.74 15.73
CA SER A 183 -23.30 5.71 14.55
C SER A 183 -22.65 5.15 13.27
N THR A 184 -21.57 4.38 13.40
CA THR A 184 -20.93 3.66 12.29
C THR A 184 -21.86 2.58 11.77
N LEU A 185 -22.09 2.54 10.45
CA LEU A 185 -23.05 1.63 9.81
C LEU A 185 -24.46 1.66 10.44
N LEU A 186 -24.88 2.81 11.00
CA LEU A 186 -26.14 2.97 11.74
C LEU A 186 -27.35 2.35 11.01
N SER A 187 -27.49 2.66 9.72
CA SER A 187 -28.64 2.29 8.89
C SER A 187 -28.44 1.01 8.07
N ASN A 188 -27.35 0.25 8.28
CA ASN A 188 -27.14 -1.00 7.55
C ASN A 188 -28.34 -1.93 7.79
N ILE A 189 -28.89 -2.57 6.74
CA ILE A 189 -30.03 -3.49 6.86
C ILE A 189 -29.53 -4.92 6.58
N SER A 190 -28.99 -5.12 5.38
CA SER A 190 -28.55 -6.43 4.88
C SER A 190 -27.16 -6.41 4.24
N GLY A 191 -26.45 -5.28 4.28
CA GLY A 191 -25.08 -5.20 3.77
C GLY A 191 -24.14 -6.11 4.56
N GLU A 192 -23.22 -6.78 3.87
CA GLU A 192 -22.33 -7.78 4.46
C GLU A 192 -20.84 -7.47 4.21
N ARG A 193 -19.98 -8.04 5.06
CA ARG A 193 -18.51 -7.99 4.92
C ARG A 193 -17.93 -6.58 4.83
N ASN A 194 -18.53 -5.60 5.53
CA ASN A 194 -17.99 -4.25 5.61
C ASN A 194 -17.03 -4.11 6.80
N THR A 195 -15.88 -3.48 6.60
CA THR A 195 -14.97 -3.07 7.69
C THR A 195 -14.96 -1.56 7.78
N VAL A 196 -15.58 -1.00 8.82
CA VAL A 196 -15.85 0.44 8.93
C VAL A 196 -15.41 0.97 10.29
N ILE A 197 -14.55 1.98 10.28
CA ILE A 197 -13.99 2.61 11.47
C ILE A 197 -14.11 4.13 11.36
N GLY A 198 -14.77 4.78 12.32
CA GLY A 198 -14.94 6.23 12.37
C GLY A 198 -16.37 6.63 12.72
N GLN A 199 -16.52 7.74 13.43
CA GLN A 199 -17.84 8.30 13.76
C GLN A 199 -18.62 8.58 12.48
N SER A 200 -19.88 8.11 12.42
CA SER A 200 -20.79 8.28 11.28
C SER A 200 -20.27 7.78 9.92
N ALA A 201 -19.18 7.00 9.91
CA ALA A 201 -18.68 6.36 8.70
C ALA A 201 -19.73 5.37 8.16
N MET A 202 -20.02 5.47 6.86
CA MET A 202 -21.09 4.72 6.19
C MET A 202 -22.44 4.74 6.92
N ARG A 203 -22.77 5.82 7.65
CA ARG A 203 -23.97 5.90 8.48
C ARG A 203 -25.27 5.56 7.74
N ARG A 204 -25.36 5.90 6.45
CA ARG A 204 -26.57 5.69 5.61
C ARG A 204 -26.55 4.42 4.77
N ASN A 205 -25.54 3.55 4.89
CA ASN A 205 -25.49 2.30 4.13
C ASN A 205 -26.73 1.46 4.45
N THR A 206 -27.39 0.88 3.46
CA THR A 206 -28.54 -0.02 3.66
C THR A 206 -28.21 -1.44 3.20
N THR A 207 -27.66 -1.59 1.99
CA THR A 207 -27.35 -2.91 1.39
C THR A 207 -25.94 -3.03 0.82
N GLY A 208 -25.15 -1.95 0.81
CA GLY A 208 -23.78 -1.98 0.30
C GLY A 208 -22.91 -2.96 1.08
N SER A 209 -22.08 -3.71 0.35
CA SER A 209 -21.31 -4.84 0.89
C SER A 209 -19.84 -4.79 0.46
N ASN A 210 -18.97 -5.48 1.19
CA ASN A 210 -17.54 -5.58 0.89
C ASN A 210 -16.81 -4.23 0.85
N ASN A 211 -17.22 -3.25 1.67
CA ASN A 211 -16.55 -1.94 1.75
C ASN A 211 -15.50 -1.92 2.87
N THR A 212 -14.39 -1.20 2.65
CA THR A 212 -13.37 -0.90 3.68
C THR A 212 -13.28 0.61 3.86
N VAL A 213 -13.76 1.12 5.00
CA VAL A 213 -13.91 2.55 5.23
C VAL A 213 -13.31 2.97 6.56
N ILE A 214 -12.42 3.95 6.56
CA ILE A 214 -11.72 4.44 7.75
C ILE A 214 -11.74 5.98 7.75
N GLY A 215 -12.43 6.60 8.70
CA GLY A 215 -12.48 8.06 8.87
C GLY A 215 -13.86 8.55 9.31
N GLU A 216 -13.90 9.64 10.08
CA GLU A 216 -15.15 10.31 10.43
C GLU A 216 -15.90 10.77 9.16
N ASP A 217 -17.20 10.50 9.07
CA ASP A 217 -18.06 10.82 7.92
C ASP A 217 -17.59 10.28 6.55
N ALA A 218 -16.62 9.35 6.54
CA ALA A 218 -16.18 8.69 5.32
C ALA A 218 -17.33 7.86 4.74
N MET A 219 -17.61 8.05 3.45
CA MET A 219 -18.73 7.45 2.72
C MET A 219 -20.09 7.60 3.43
N TYR A 220 -20.31 8.69 4.17
CA TYR A 220 -21.52 8.92 4.96
C TYR A 220 -22.83 8.66 4.20
N ASN A 221 -22.93 9.12 2.93
CA ASN A 221 -24.12 8.95 2.10
C ASN A 221 -24.13 7.69 1.25
N ASN A 222 -23.16 6.77 1.37
CA ASN A 222 -23.22 5.51 0.63
C ASN A 222 -24.50 4.77 1.03
N LEU A 223 -25.37 4.49 0.06
CA LEU A 223 -26.64 3.79 0.30
C LEU A 223 -26.49 2.30 -0.05
N THR A 224 -25.99 2.01 -1.25
CA THR A 224 -25.96 0.65 -1.82
C THR A 224 -24.61 0.26 -2.42
N GLY A 225 -23.66 1.20 -2.48
CA GLY A 225 -22.36 1.01 -3.10
C GLY A 225 -21.54 -0.07 -2.38
N SER A 226 -20.92 -0.94 -3.17
CA SER A 226 -20.20 -2.13 -2.74
C SER A 226 -18.77 -2.15 -3.28
N GLY A 227 -17.87 -2.83 -2.58
CA GLY A 227 -16.47 -2.97 -3.03
C GLY A 227 -15.66 -1.67 -2.96
N ASN A 228 -16.11 -0.68 -2.18
CA ASN A 228 -15.41 0.60 -2.08
C ASN A 228 -14.34 0.61 -0.99
N VAL A 229 -13.31 1.42 -1.21
CA VAL A 229 -12.27 1.72 -0.22
C VAL A 229 -12.22 3.23 0.01
N ALA A 230 -12.44 3.69 1.24
CA ALA A 230 -12.37 5.12 1.58
C ALA A 230 -11.57 5.34 2.85
N ILE A 231 -10.54 6.21 2.78
CA ILE A 231 -9.62 6.46 3.90
C ILE A 231 -9.44 7.97 4.10
N GLY A 232 -9.78 8.44 5.31
CA GLY A 232 -9.66 9.80 5.82
C GLY A 232 -11.01 10.49 6.08
N GLN A 233 -10.99 11.61 6.80
CA GLN A 233 -12.21 12.31 7.20
C GLN A 233 -12.99 12.80 5.98
N GLY A 234 -14.27 12.46 5.89
CA GLY A 234 -15.14 12.83 4.78
C GLY A 234 -14.83 12.16 3.43
N ALA A 235 -13.86 11.24 3.37
CA ALA A 235 -13.47 10.58 2.13
C ALA A 235 -14.65 9.89 1.45
N GLY A 236 -14.91 10.22 0.18
CA GLY A 236 -16.01 9.61 -0.59
C GLY A 236 -17.42 9.89 -0.02
N ASN A 237 -17.62 10.95 0.77
CA ASN A 237 -18.89 11.24 1.46
C ASN A 237 -20.14 11.19 0.54
N GLY A 238 -20.00 11.58 -0.72
CA GLY A 238 -21.05 11.58 -1.73
C GLY A 238 -21.02 10.40 -2.71
N GLU A 239 -20.15 9.40 -2.51
CA GLU A 239 -20.06 8.24 -3.39
C GLU A 239 -21.26 7.29 -3.18
N LEU A 240 -21.85 6.85 -4.28
CA LEU A 240 -23.01 5.95 -4.32
C LEU A 240 -22.77 4.70 -5.18
N GLY A 241 -21.70 4.69 -5.99
CA GLY A 241 -21.35 3.60 -6.88
C GLY A 241 -20.51 2.52 -6.22
N ASP A 242 -20.19 1.51 -7.03
CA ASP A 242 -19.38 0.37 -6.63
C ASP A 242 -17.91 0.55 -7.05
N ASN A 243 -17.03 -0.19 -6.38
CA ASN A 243 -15.64 -0.39 -6.77
C ASN A 243 -14.84 0.92 -6.91
N LYS A 244 -14.99 1.84 -5.95
CA LYS A 244 -14.27 3.13 -5.93
C LYS A 244 -13.22 3.17 -4.84
N LEU A 245 -12.16 3.93 -5.10
CA LEU A 245 -11.12 4.27 -4.12
C LEU A 245 -11.14 5.78 -3.84
N TYR A 246 -11.16 6.15 -2.56
CA TYR A 246 -10.98 7.52 -2.09
C TYR A 246 -9.94 7.54 -0.98
N ILE A 247 -8.87 8.32 -1.14
CA ILE A 247 -7.94 8.64 -0.06
C ILE A 247 -7.82 10.15 0.01
N ASP A 248 -8.43 10.73 1.02
CA ASP A 248 -8.38 12.16 1.31
C ASP A 248 -8.87 12.46 2.72
N ASN A 249 -8.50 13.62 3.26
CA ASN A 249 -8.98 14.09 4.56
C ASN A 249 -9.94 15.28 4.40
N SER A 250 -10.85 15.17 3.43
CA SER A 250 -11.92 16.15 3.18
C SER A 250 -13.11 15.52 2.43
N THR A 251 -14.19 16.29 2.26
CA THR A 251 -15.38 15.92 1.47
C THR A 251 -15.30 16.37 0.00
N THR A 252 -14.11 16.72 -0.50
CA THR A 252 -13.91 17.19 -1.88
C THR A 252 -14.32 16.14 -2.93
N SER A 253 -14.73 16.62 -4.11
CA SER A 253 -14.94 15.77 -5.29
C SER A 253 -13.63 15.41 -6.01
N SER A 254 -12.51 16.03 -5.64
CA SER A 254 -11.18 15.77 -6.20
C SER A 254 -10.21 15.34 -5.09
N PRO A 255 -10.33 14.10 -4.57
CA PRO A 255 -9.52 13.62 -3.44
C PRO A 255 -8.04 13.50 -3.83
N LEU A 256 -7.12 13.44 -2.87
CA LEU A 256 -5.68 13.29 -3.20
C LEU A 256 -5.42 12.08 -4.11
N ILE A 257 -6.02 10.92 -3.76
CA ILE A 257 -6.04 9.74 -4.60
C ILE A 257 -7.50 9.32 -4.81
N TRP A 258 -7.84 9.08 -6.07
CA TRP A 258 -9.11 8.52 -6.50
C TRP A 258 -8.87 7.26 -7.33
N GLY A 259 -9.80 6.32 -7.32
CA GLY A 259 -9.75 5.18 -8.24
C GLY A 259 -11.14 4.68 -8.61
N ASP A 260 -11.19 4.06 -9.77
CA ASP A 260 -12.31 3.28 -10.26
C ASP A 260 -11.78 1.90 -10.58
N PHE A 261 -12.33 0.86 -9.95
CA PHE A 261 -12.00 -0.54 -10.20
C PHE A 261 -13.15 -1.26 -10.91
N THR A 262 -14.06 -0.51 -11.54
CA THR A 262 -15.12 -1.10 -12.36
C THR A 262 -14.50 -1.76 -13.60
N ASP A 263 -14.80 -3.03 -13.80
CA ASP A 263 -14.29 -3.84 -14.91
C ASP A 263 -14.38 -3.11 -16.26
N GLY A 264 -13.25 -3.00 -16.96
CA GLY A 264 -13.13 -2.35 -18.27
C GLY A 264 -12.99 -0.82 -18.24
N ASN A 265 -12.97 -0.20 -17.05
CA ASN A 265 -12.72 1.23 -16.85
C ASN A 265 -11.80 1.47 -15.64
N GLU A 266 -10.94 0.49 -15.33
CA GLU A 266 -10.06 0.52 -14.18
C GLU A 266 -9.02 1.65 -14.32
N LYS A 267 -8.96 2.52 -13.32
CA LYS A 267 -8.03 3.65 -13.30
C LYS A 267 -7.78 4.13 -11.88
N VAL A 268 -6.57 4.60 -11.65
CA VAL A 268 -6.20 5.35 -10.45
C VAL A 268 -5.79 6.75 -10.89
N LYS A 269 -6.28 7.77 -10.18
CA LYS A 269 -5.98 9.18 -10.40
C LYS A 269 -5.35 9.76 -9.14
N ILE A 270 -4.23 10.45 -9.31
CA ILE A 270 -3.60 11.27 -8.28
C ILE A 270 -3.90 12.72 -8.64
N ASN A 271 -4.66 13.44 -7.81
CA ASN A 271 -4.99 14.84 -8.06
C ASN A 271 -3.90 15.82 -7.56
N GLY A 272 -2.87 15.31 -6.87
CA GLY A 272 -1.67 16.04 -6.45
C GLY A 272 -0.42 15.72 -7.29
N LYS A 273 0.75 16.14 -6.81
CA LYS A 273 2.05 15.79 -7.41
C LYS A 273 2.43 14.35 -7.06
N PHE A 274 2.88 13.57 -8.05
CA PHE A 274 3.45 12.24 -7.83
C PHE A 274 4.98 12.33 -7.87
N GLU A 275 5.63 12.11 -6.73
CA GLU A 275 7.09 12.24 -6.56
C GLU A 275 7.72 10.86 -6.27
N ILE A 276 8.88 10.59 -6.87
CA ILE A 276 9.68 9.39 -6.61
C ILE A 276 11.06 9.85 -6.19
N GLU A 277 11.39 9.62 -4.92
CA GLU A 277 12.66 10.01 -4.31
C GLU A 277 13.36 8.78 -3.73
N THR A 278 14.69 8.83 -3.58
CA THR A 278 15.42 7.79 -2.86
C THR A 278 15.87 8.32 -1.50
N ALA A 279 15.70 7.51 -0.46
CA ALA A 279 16.16 7.84 0.89
C ALA A 279 17.69 7.70 1.06
N ASN A 280 18.37 7.00 0.13
CA ASN A 280 19.80 6.68 0.23
C ASN A 280 20.59 7.29 -0.93
N SER A 281 21.61 8.08 -0.58
CA SER A 281 22.60 8.61 -1.52
C SER A 281 23.40 7.47 -2.16
N GLY A 282 23.04 7.06 -3.38
CA GLY A 282 23.73 6.00 -4.12
C GLY A 282 22.82 5.15 -5.01
N THR A 283 21.52 5.22 -4.82
CA THR A 283 20.52 4.59 -5.71
C THR A 283 19.75 5.66 -6.48
N GLN A 284 19.51 5.45 -7.76
CA GLN A 284 18.70 6.38 -8.57
C GLN A 284 17.20 6.08 -8.34
N PRO A 285 16.34 7.10 -8.16
CA PRO A 285 14.90 6.90 -8.17
C PRO A 285 14.48 6.41 -9.55
N ASN A 286 13.72 5.32 -9.61
CA ASN A 286 13.28 4.72 -10.87
C ASN A 286 11.78 4.46 -10.83
N LEU A 287 11.07 4.88 -11.89
CA LEU A 287 9.69 4.47 -12.16
C LEU A 287 9.71 3.35 -13.20
N ASN A 288 9.53 2.10 -12.74
CA ASN A 288 9.41 0.96 -13.63
C ASN A 288 7.95 0.70 -13.96
N LEU A 289 7.56 0.92 -15.22
CA LEU A 289 6.23 0.59 -15.74
C LEU A 289 6.33 -0.71 -16.54
N ILE A 290 5.91 -1.82 -15.95
CA ILE A 290 5.94 -3.16 -16.54
C ILE A 290 4.54 -3.55 -16.99
N HIS A 291 4.44 -4.22 -18.12
CA HIS A 291 3.19 -4.77 -18.62
C HIS A 291 3.33 -6.26 -18.91
N ASP A 292 2.49 -7.06 -18.26
CA ASP A 292 2.54 -8.53 -18.33
C ASP A 292 1.51 -9.13 -19.31
N GLY A 293 0.89 -8.31 -20.17
CA GLY A 293 -0.12 -8.76 -21.15
C GLY A 293 0.41 -8.98 -22.57
N ASN A 294 -0.42 -9.61 -23.39
CA ASN A 294 -0.12 -9.95 -24.79
C ASN A 294 -0.39 -8.80 -25.78
N THR A 295 -0.91 -7.66 -25.32
CA THR A 295 -1.23 -6.48 -26.13
C THR A 295 -0.30 -5.35 -25.73
N GLY A 296 0.44 -4.75 -26.66
CA GLY A 296 1.48 -3.77 -26.30
C GLY A 296 0.99 -2.65 -25.36
N ALA A 297 1.70 -2.45 -24.25
CA ALA A 297 1.45 -1.36 -23.32
C ALA A 297 1.70 0.00 -23.97
N ARG A 298 0.89 1.00 -23.62
CA ARG A 298 1.09 2.37 -24.06
C ARG A 298 1.06 3.29 -22.86
N ILE A 299 2.06 4.15 -22.76
CA ILE A 299 2.05 5.29 -21.86
C ILE A 299 1.58 6.48 -22.69
N ASN A 300 0.35 6.94 -22.44
CA ASN A 300 -0.21 8.10 -23.14
C ASN A 300 -0.09 9.33 -22.24
N PHE A 301 0.54 10.39 -22.75
CA PHE A 301 0.56 11.70 -22.11
C PHE A 301 -0.41 12.62 -22.87
N THR A 302 -1.50 13.06 -22.21
CA THR A 302 -2.50 13.94 -22.82
C THR A 302 -2.55 15.24 -22.04
N ASN A 303 -2.32 16.38 -22.71
CA ASN A 303 -2.46 17.71 -22.12
C ASN A 303 -3.69 18.36 -22.74
N THR A 304 -4.73 18.58 -21.93
CA THR A 304 -5.99 19.19 -22.35
C THR A 304 -6.04 20.70 -22.09
N ASP A 305 -5.00 21.27 -21.48
CA ASP A 305 -4.88 22.73 -21.36
C ASP A 305 -4.77 23.32 -22.77
N THR A 306 -5.53 24.37 -23.06
CA THR A 306 -5.49 25.07 -24.35
C THR A 306 -4.82 26.43 -24.23
N THR A 307 -4.35 26.78 -23.04
CA THR A 307 -3.75 28.07 -22.71
C THR A 307 -2.26 27.87 -22.43
N ASN A 308 -1.40 28.64 -23.11
CA ASN A 308 0.06 28.64 -22.95
C ASN A 308 0.83 27.50 -23.64
N GLY A 309 0.72 27.40 -24.98
CA GLY A 309 1.69 26.69 -25.82
C GLY A 309 2.13 25.35 -25.24
N ASN A 310 1.27 24.35 -25.33
CA ASN A 310 1.36 23.05 -24.65
C ASN A 310 2.68 22.31 -24.92
N VAL A 311 3.73 22.65 -24.17
CA VAL A 311 5.02 21.97 -24.25
C VAL A 311 5.13 20.99 -23.09
N TRP A 312 5.14 19.71 -23.42
CA TRP A 312 5.67 18.69 -22.52
C TRP A 312 7.17 18.88 -22.42
N THR A 313 7.63 19.30 -21.24
CA THR A 313 9.06 19.47 -20.99
C THR A 313 9.54 18.33 -20.10
N LEU A 314 10.54 17.61 -20.56
CA LEU A 314 11.22 16.58 -19.80
C LEU A 314 12.61 17.10 -19.48
N TYR A 315 12.87 17.37 -18.21
CA TYR A 315 14.17 17.87 -17.76
C TYR A 315 15.06 16.68 -17.37
N GLY A 316 16.29 16.65 -17.89
CA GLY A 316 17.39 15.98 -17.19
C GLY A 316 17.82 16.83 -15.99
N ASP A 317 18.63 16.26 -15.09
CA ASP A 317 19.24 17.05 -14.02
C ASP A 317 20.05 18.20 -14.64
N THR A 318 19.63 19.44 -14.36
CA THR A 318 20.25 20.64 -14.94
C THR A 318 21.63 20.94 -14.34
N ASN A 319 22.02 20.24 -13.28
CA ASN A 319 23.34 20.35 -12.66
C ASN A 319 24.24 19.15 -12.99
N ASP A 320 23.80 18.24 -13.87
CA ASP A 320 24.62 17.10 -14.26
C ASP A 320 25.81 17.54 -15.11
N THR A 321 27.00 17.31 -14.58
CA THR A 321 28.28 17.66 -15.23
C THR A 321 28.92 16.45 -15.94
N ASN A 322 28.29 15.27 -15.86
CA ASN A 322 28.81 14.06 -16.47
C ASN A 322 28.47 14.03 -17.97
N ILE A 323 29.50 14.06 -18.79
CA ILE A 323 29.41 14.03 -20.26
C ILE A 323 28.73 12.77 -20.82
N ASN A 324 28.57 11.72 -20.01
CA ASN A 324 27.92 10.46 -20.40
C ASN A 324 26.47 10.35 -19.91
N SER A 325 25.97 11.36 -19.18
CA SER A 325 24.59 11.35 -18.72
C SER A 325 23.64 11.49 -19.88
N SER A 326 22.70 10.56 -19.96
CA SER A 326 21.78 10.40 -21.08
C SER A 326 20.39 10.11 -20.55
N PHE A 327 19.40 10.84 -21.06
CA PHE A 327 18.00 10.48 -20.91
C PHE A 327 17.68 9.41 -21.96
N ASN A 328 17.60 8.15 -21.53
CA ASN A 328 17.39 7.03 -22.43
C ASN A 328 15.96 6.50 -22.34
N LEU A 329 15.32 6.36 -23.50
CA LEU A 329 14.08 5.60 -23.66
C LEU A 329 14.42 4.31 -24.39
N TYR A 330 14.29 3.17 -23.69
CA TYR A 330 14.57 1.86 -24.26
C TYR A 330 13.28 1.18 -24.70
N HIS A 331 13.33 0.52 -25.87
CA HIS A 331 12.29 -0.42 -26.30
C HIS A 331 12.98 -1.71 -26.73
N SER A 332 12.56 -2.85 -26.18
CA SER A 332 13.23 -4.14 -26.37
C SER A 332 12.97 -4.77 -27.74
N ASN A 333 12.00 -4.26 -28.52
CA ASN A 333 11.56 -4.82 -29.79
C ASN A 333 11.78 -3.83 -30.95
N THR A 334 11.62 -4.30 -32.19
CA THR A 334 11.60 -3.44 -33.38
C THR A 334 10.29 -2.64 -33.42
N GLY A 335 10.31 -1.42 -32.91
CA GLY A 335 9.15 -0.53 -32.86
C GLY A 335 9.56 0.92 -32.63
N ASN A 336 8.61 1.85 -32.79
CA ASN A 336 8.87 3.26 -32.48
C ASN A 336 9.09 3.42 -30.97
N ILE A 337 10.24 3.96 -30.58
CA ILE A 337 10.54 4.31 -29.17
C ILE A 337 9.67 5.51 -28.72
N ILE A 338 9.47 6.48 -29.63
CA ILE A 338 8.63 7.66 -29.42
C ILE A 338 7.76 7.84 -30.66
N THR A 339 6.46 8.07 -30.45
CA THR A 339 5.55 8.49 -31.52
C THR A 339 4.85 9.76 -31.05
N ALA A 340 5.14 10.90 -31.68
CA ALA A 340 4.41 12.15 -31.46
C ALA A 340 3.38 12.34 -32.59
N ARG A 341 2.11 12.54 -32.24
CA ARG A 341 1.01 12.77 -33.18
C ARG A 341 0.16 13.94 -32.67
N GLY A 342 -0.26 14.82 -33.57
CA GLY A 342 -1.13 15.95 -33.29
C GLY A 342 -0.76 17.18 -34.13
N ASP A 343 -1.58 18.22 -34.05
CA ASP A 343 -1.39 19.48 -34.79
C ASP A 343 -0.38 20.43 -34.12
N GLY A 344 0.22 19.98 -32.99
CA GLY A 344 1.19 20.74 -32.21
C GLY A 344 2.63 20.62 -32.73
N ARG A 345 3.45 21.62 -32.40
CA ARG A 345 4.88 21.65 -32.78
C ARG A 345 5.72 20.78 -31.82
N VAL A 346 6.41 19.77 -32.35
CA VAL A 346 7.45 19.04 -31.62
C VAL A 346 8.77 19.79 -31.80
N THR A 347 9.39 20.22 -30.71
CA THR A 347 10.66 20.97 -30.73
C THR A 347 11.71 20.20 -29.95
N VAL A 348 12.90 20.01 -30.54
CA VAL A 348 14.09 19.51 -29.86
C VAL A 348 15.03 20.70 -29.67
N ASN A 349 15.24 21.11 -28.41
CA ASN A 349 16.19 22.16 -28.07
C ASN A 349 17.55 21.51 -27.76
N GLY A 350 18.40 21.38 -28.79
CA GLY A 350 19.71 20.74 -28.70
C GLY A 350 20.05 19.95 -29.96
N ASP A 351 21.13 19.18 -29.91
CA ASP A 351 21.53 18.30 -31.02
C ASP A 351 20.66 17.04 -31.04
N LEU A 352 20.01 16.77 -32.18
CA LEU A 352 19.37 15.50 -32.46
C LEU A 352 20.38 14.58 -33.15
N VAL A 353 20.99 13.67 -32.39
CA VAL A 353 21.88 12.65 -32.95
C VAL A 353 21.05 11.44 -33.39
N VAL A 354 20.97 11.18 -34.69
CA VAL A 354 20.28 10.02 -35.23
C VAL A 354 21.29 9.04 -35.84
N SER A 355 21.42 7.87 -35.24
CA SER A 355 22.43 6.87 -35.60
C SER A 355 21.93 5.78 -36.56
N ASN A 356 20.73 5.92 -37.14
CA ASN A 356 20.13 5.00 -38.12
C ASN A 356 19.14 5.71 -39.08
N THR A 357 18.73 5.04 -40.17
CA THR A 357 17.79 5.53 -41.22
C THR A 357 16.59 6.27 -40.63
N THR A 358 16.56 7.60 -40.81
CA THR A 358 15.47 8.45 -40.33
C THR A 358 14.48 8.67 -41.45
N LYS A 359 13.20 8.32 -41.23
CA LYS A 359 12.11 8.78 -42.10
C LYS A 359 11.68 10.17 -41.66
N ILE A 360 12.27 11.21 -42.24
CA ILE A 360 11.85 12.61 -42.05
C ILE A 360 11.01 13.01 -43.27
N GLY A 361 9.69 12.99 -43.14
CA GLY A 361 8.81 13.46 -44.22
C GLY A 361 7.34 13.12 -44.01
N SER A 362 6.46 14.05 -44.36
CA SER A 362 5.06 13.75 -44.62
C SER A 362 4.98 12.96 -45.94
N SER A 363 4.32 11.80 -45.93
CA SER A 363 4.21 10.84 -47.05
C SER A 363 5.45 9.98 -47.28
N GLY A 364 5.65 8.96 -46.43
CA GLY A 364 6.06 7.61 -46.85
C GLY A 364 7.45 7.36 -47.46
N VAL A 365 8.17 8.37 -47.94
CA VAL A 365 9.44 8.17 -48.65
C VAL A 365 10.62 8.27 -47.68
N ALA A 366 11.47 7.25 -47.67
CA ALA A 366 12.64 7.21 -46.79
C ALA A 366 13.76 8.07 -47.37
N ILE A 367 14.40 8.89 -46.53
CA ILE A 367 15.67 9.51 -46.90
C ILE A 367 16.74 8.44 -46.65
N SER A 368 17.39 7.98 -47.71
CA SER A 368 18.38 6.90 -47.65
C SER A 368 19.79 7.42 -47.44
N GLU A 369 20.10 8.65 -47.88
CA GLU A 369 21.46 9.17 -47.82
C GLU A 369 21.49 10.71 -47.93
N VAL A 370 22.34 11.39 -47.14
CA VAL A 370 22.55 12.86 -47.20
C VAL A 370 24.01 13.15 -47.53
N ILE A 371 24.26 13.86 -48.64
CA ILE A 371 25.61 14.23 -49.07
C ILE A 371 25.76 15.75 -49.09
N LYS A 372 26.90 16.22 -48.55
CA LYS A 372 27.34 17.61 -48.62
C LYS A 372 28.37 17.77 -49.73
N LEU A 373 28.07 18.61 -50.72
CA LEU A 373 29.01 19.02 -51.76
C LEU A 373 29.48 20.45 -51.50
N THR A 374 30.75 20.72 -51.74
CA THR A 374 31.35 22.06 -51.61
C THR A 374 32.17 22.41 -52.83
N GLY A 375 32.21 23.68 -53.20
CA GLY A 375 33.06 24.15 -54.29
C GLY A 375 33.02 25.67 -54.44
N THR A 376 33.60 26.19 -55.51
CA THR A 376 33.59 27.62 -55.86
C THR A 376 32.88 27.87 -57.17
N THR A 377 32.21 29.00 -57.29
CA THR A 377 31.48 29.39 -58.51
C THR A 377 32.47 29.82 -59.61
N GLY A 378 32.26 29.40 -60.87
CA GLY A 378 33.25 29.48 -61.95
C GLY A 378 33.47 30.88 -62.55
N GLY A 379 34.75 31.24 -62.72
CA GLY A 379 35.26 32.57 -63.08
C GLY A 379 35.21 32.98 -64.55
N ALA A 380 34.02 33.23 -65.09
CA ALA A 380 33.85 34.04 -66.29
C ALA A 380 33.11 35.34 -65.94
N LEU A 381 33.60 36.48 -66.40
CA LEU A 381 32.91 37.76 -66.32
C LEU A 381 31.62 37.66 -67.17
N GLY A 382 30.48 37.41 -66.52
CA GLY A 382 29.17 37.24 -67.13
C GLY A 382 28.61 35.83 -66.96
N SER A 383 27.36 35.74 -66.46
CA SER A 383 26.49 34.54 -66.36
C SER A 383 27.20 33.18 -66.54
N GLY A 384 27.77 32.63 -65.46
CA GLY A 384 28.42 31.32 -65.48
C GLY A 384 27.47 30.18 -65.11
N SER A 385 27.65 29.01 -65.73
CA SER A 385 27.01 27.75 -65.32
C SER A 385 28.08 26.76 -64.85
N ASN A 386 28.00 26.27 -63.62
CA ASN A 386 28.77 25.10 -63.19
C ASN A 386 27.94 23.84 -63.37
N SER A 387 28.50 22.83 -64.01
CA SER A 387 27.90 21.48 -64.08
C SER A 387 28.61 20.58 -63.08
N ILE A 388 27.91 20.18 -62.02
CA ILE A 388 28.43 19.27 -61.00
C ILE A 388 27.88 17.87 -61.32
N PRO A 389 28.72 16.88 -61.65
CA PRO A 389 28.25 15.50 -61.83
C PRO A 389 27.57 15.00 -60.56
N TYR A 390 26.51 14.19 -60.68
CA TYR A 390 25.95 13.53 -59.50
C TYR A 390 27.00 12.60 -58.86
N PRO A 391 27.07 12.56 -57.53
CA PRO A 391 27.76 11.48 -56.83
C PRO A 391 27.23 10.11 -57.30
N THR A 392 28.09 9.10 -57.29
CA THR A 392 27.72 7.74 -57.71
C THR A 392 26.50 7.25 -56.92
N GLY A 393 25.41 6.88 -57.62
CA GLY A 393 24.17 6.39 -57.00
C GLY A 393 23.07 7.43 -56.77
N TYR A 394 23.28 8.68 -57.18
CA TYR A 394 22.29 9.76 -57.18
C TYR A 394 21.84 10.06 -58.62
N ASN A 395 20.55 10.36 -58.83
CA ASN A 395 20.02 10.86 -60.11
C ASN A 395 18.95 11.94 -59.87
N TRP A 396 18.50 12.60 -60.93
CA TRP A 396 17.51 13.67 -60.83
C TRP A 396 16.11 13.18 -60.40
N GLU A 397 15.80 11.89 -60.54
CA GLU A 397 14.51 11.29 -60.16
C GLU A 397 14.41 11.00 -58.66
N ASN A 398 15.56 10.79 -57.99
CA ASN A 398 15.63 10.37 -56.58
C ASN A 398 16.45 11.28 -55.68
N THR A 399 16.85 12.46 -56.16
CA THR A 399 17.67 13.43 -55.41
C THR A 399 16.96 14.76 -55.26
N TYR A 400 16.87 15.27 -54.03
CA TYR A 400 16.37 16.60 -53.74
C TYR A 400 17.50 17.50 -53.24
N VAL A 401 17.55 18.74 -53.74
CA VAL A 401 18.38 19.80 -53.17
C VAL A 401 17.62 20.42 -52.01
N VAL A 402 18.11 20.17 -50.81
CA VAL A 402 17.40 20.59 -49.58
C VAL A 402 17.95 21.89 -49.04
N SER A 403 19.21 22.21 -49.30
CA SER A 403 19.77 23.50 -48.92
C SER A 403 20.94 23.88 -49.80
N PHE A 404 21.01 25.16 -50.12
CA PHE A 404 22.13 25.79 -50.79
C PHE A 404 22.57 27.03 -50.00
N LYS A 405 23.87 27.13 -49.75
CA LYS A 405 24.51 28.28 -49.12
C LYS A 405 25.65 28.79 -49.98
N VAL A 406 25.75 30.11 -50.12
CA VAL A 406 26.87 30.77 -50.80
C VAL A 406 27.54 31.77 -49.87
N ARG A 407 28.86 31.81 -49.90
CA ARG A 407 29.70 32.75 -49.17
C ARG A 407 30.50 33.60 -50.15
N THR A 408 30.25 34.91 -50.16
CA THR A 408 31.05 35.87 -50.94
C THR A 408 32.06 36.56 -50.02
N THR A 409 33.22 36.90 -50.57
CA THR A 409 34.13 37.91 -50.02
C THR A 409 33.99 39.16 -50.86
N VAL A 410 33.08 40.07 -50.50
CA VAL A 410 33.05 41.38 -51.15
C VAL A 410 34.04 42.29 -50.42
N GLY A 411 35.07 42.73 -51.13
CA GLY A 411 36.05 43.68 -50.62
C GLY A 411 35.40 45.00 -50.19
N GLY A 412 35.83 45.53 -49.04
CA GLY A 412 35.52 46.90 -48.61
C GLY A 412 35.33 47.06 -47.10
N LEU A 413 34.46 46.27 -46.46
CA LEU A 413 34.06 46.51 -45.06
C LEU A 413 33.76 45.22 -44.24
N GLY A 414 34.33 44.07 -44.59
CA GLY A 414 34.44 42.92 -43.67
C GLY A 414 33.14 42.28 -43.16
N GLY A 415 32.03 42.39 -43.87
CA GLY A 415 30.77 41.71 -43.53
C GLY A 415 30.58 40.40 -44.31
N THR A 416 30.42 39.28 -43.61
CA THR A 416 30.02 37.98 -44.19
C THR A 416 28.49 37.85 -44.14
N SER A 417 27.84 37.79 -45.30
CA SER A 417 26.40 37.50 -45.41
C SER A 417 26.17 36.10 -45.97
N TRP A 418 25.33 35.30 -45.31
CA TRP A 418 24.91 33.98 -45.77
C TRP A 418 23.54 34.09 -46.44
N TYR A 419 23.41 33.58 -47.66
CA TYR A 419 22.12 33.43 -48.32
C TYR A 419 21.73 31.95 -48.32
N THR A 420 20.53 31.64 -47.82
CA THR A 420 19.91 30.31 -47.88
C THR A 420 18.68 30.38 -48.77
N SER A 421 18.60 29.54 -49.80
CA SER A 421 17.34 29.23 -50.48
C SER A 421 16.92 27.80 -50.19
N LEU A 422 15.61 27.61 -49.99
CA LEU A 422 14.91 26.34 -49.81
C LEU A 422 13.89 26.22 -50.95
N GLY A 423 14.01 25.21 -51.80
CA GLY A 423 12.96 24.82 -52.77
C GLY A 423 13.37 24.83 -54.25
N ASN A 424 12.67 24.00 -55.04
CA ASN A 424 12.67 24.04 -56.50
C ASN A 424 12.02 25.35 -56.96
N TYR A 425 12.80 26.27 -57.52
CA TYR A 425 12.24 27.48 -58.10
C TYR A 425 11.77 27.19 -59.53
N ASN A 426 10.52 27.54 -59.83
CA ASN A 426 10.08 27.75 -61.21
C ASN A 426 10.41 29.20 -61.60
N SER A 427 10.78 29.40 -62.86
CA SER A 427 11.20 30.68 -63.43
C SER A 427 10.13 31.77 -63.22
N GLY A 428 10.37 32.75 -62.34
CA GLY A 428 9.43 33.86 -62.17
C GLY A 428 9.80 34.88 -61.10
N ASP A 429 10.41 34.47 -60.00
CA ASP A 429 10.74 35.39 -58.90
C ASP A 429 12.24 35.74 -58.88
N ASP A 430 12.59 36.88 -58.28
CA ASP A 430 13.93 37.47 -58.26
C ASP A 430 15.02 36.46 -57.82
N GLN A 431 15.88 36.01 -58.74
CA GLN A 431 16.79 34.88 -58.53
C GLN A 431 18.21 35.22 -58.99
N SER A 432 19.00 35.85 -58.12
CA SER A 432 20.45 36.01 -58.31
C SER A 432 21.20 34.67 -58.47
N ILE A 433 20.58 33.56 -58.00
CA ILE A 433 21.12 32.20 -58.08
C ILE A 433 19.98 31.21 -58.33
N TYR A 434 20.11 30.39 -59.38
CA TYR A 434 19.17 29.37 -59.81
C TYR A 434 19.86 27.99 -59.86
N ILE A 435 19.21 26.96 -59.30
CA ILE A 435 19.69 25.58 -59.35
C ILE A 435 18.71 24.76 -60.18
N ASP A 436 19.23 24.14 -61.23
CA ASP A 436 18.47 23.25 -62.10
C ASP A 436 18.99 21.83 -61.96
N LEU A 437 18.08 20.89 -61.73
CA LEU A 437 18.39 19.45 -61.73
C LEU A 437 18.07 18.93 -63.12
N GLY A 438 19.12 18.73 -63.92
CA GLY A 438 18.96 18.57 -65.36
C GLY A 438 19.76 17.42 -65.95
N TYR A 439 19.38 17.11 -67.18
CA TYR A 439 20.06 16.17 -68.06
C TYR A 439 20.53 16.91 -69.32
N GLU A 440 21.80 16.76 -69.73
CA GLU A 440 22.33 17.50 -70.88
C GLU A 440 22.09 16.68 -72.14
N PRO A 441 21.63 17.28 -73.25
CA PRO A 441 21.40 16.54 -74.49
C PRO A 441 22.68 16.12 -75.25
N ASN A 442 23.87 16.19 -74.64
CA ASN A 442 25.17 15.95 -75.28
C ASN A 442 25.63 14.47 -75.08
N PRO A 443 26.48 13.86 -75.93
CA PRO A 443 26.59 12.41 -76.10
C PRO A 443 27.28 11.66 -74.96
N ALA A 444 27.53 12.31 -73.82
CA ALA A 444 27.97 11.65 -72.59
C ALA A 444 26.83 11.22 -71.67
N ASN A 445 25.58 11.69 -71.87
CA ASN A 445 24.38 11.26 -71.12
C ASN A 445 24.54 11.25 -69.58
N THR A 446 25.47 12.04 -69.02
CA THR A 446 25.72 12.06 -67.59
C THR A 446 24.77 13.04 -66.91
N PRO A 447 23.93 12.60 -65.96
CA PRO A 447 23.09 13.52 -65.20
C PRO A 447 23.98 14.42 -64.34
N TYR A 448 23.56 15.67 -64.15
CA TYR A 448 24.34 16.67 -63.44
C TYR A 448 23.43 17.67 -62.72
N ILE A 449 24.01 18.44 -61.81
CA ILE A 449 23.37 19.57 -61.14
C ILE A 449 23.92 20.83 -61.81
N LYS A 450 23.03 21.65 -62.38
CA LYS A 450 23.41 22.92 -62.98
C LYS A 450 23.24 24.02 -61.94
N LEU A 451 24.37 24.64 -61.58
CA LEU A 451 24.36 25.86 -60.79
C LEU A 451 24.47 27.06 -61.74
N LYS A 452 23.39 27.81 -61.92
CA LYS A 452 23.41 29.07 -62.67
C LYS A 452 23.40 30.23 -61.69
N ILE A 453 24.41 31.09 -61.80
CA ILE A 453 24.47 32.32 -61.04
C ILE A 453 24.30 33.47 -62.03
N SER A 454 23.17 34.14 -61.93
CA SER A 454 22.80 35.25 -62.81
C SER A 454 23.46 36.55 -62.37
N ASP A 455 23.84 36.66 -61.09
CA ASP A 455 24.41 37.88 -60.51
C ASP A 455 25.93 37.78 -60.31
N SER A 456 26.65 38.71 -60.95
CA SER A 456 28.11 38.79 -60.93
C SER A 456 28.75 38.95 -59.55
N GLN A 457 28.01 39.42 -58.54
CA GLN A 457 28.55 39.56 -57.17
C GLN A 457 28.86 38.22 -56.49
N TYR A 458 28.29 37.11 -56.99
CA TYR A 458 28.51 35.77 -56.46
C TYR A 458 29.54 34.98 -57.29
N ASN A 459 30.32 35.63 -58.15
CA ASN A 459 31.40 35.02 -58.90
C ASN A 459 32.60 34.73 -57.97
N GLY A 460 33.15 33.51 -58.00
CA GLY A 460 34.20 33.04 -57.08
C GLY A 460 33.73 32.76 -55.65
N ALA A 461 32.42 32.72 -55.41
CA ALA A 461 31.86 32.47 -54.09
C ALA A 461 31.94 30.98 -53.73
N GLU A 462 32.20 30.66 -52.46
CA GLU A 462 32.14 29.28 -51.96
C GLU A 462 30.68 28.86 -51.84
N TYR A 463 30.35 27.66 -52.29
CA TYR A 463 29.03 27.08 -52.08
C TYR A 463 29.08 25.80 -51.25
N VAL A 464 28.00 25.59 -50.51
CA VAL A 464 27.67 24.33 -49.85
C VAL A 464 26.30 23.88 -50.36
N LEU A 465 26.24 22.70 -50.93
CA LEU A 465 25.03 22.07 -51.45
C LEU A 465 24.74 20.81 -50.63
N ILE A 466 23.52 20.69 -50.09
CA ILE A 466 23.05 19.49 -49.40
C ILE A 466 22.09 18.74 -50.31
N LEU A 467 22.48 17.54 -50.69
CA LEU A 467 21.68 16.59 -51.46
C LEU A 467 21.11 15.54 -50.51
N MET A 468 19.81 15.26 -50.66
CA MET A 468 19.16 14.14 -50.00
C MET A 468 18.69 13.15 -51.05
N LYS A 469 19.10 11.88 -50.90
CA LYS A 469 18.61 10.76 -51.68
C LYS A 469 17.36 10.22 -51.04
N ILE A 470 16.36 9.99 -51.87
CA ILE A 470 15.09 9.43 -51.47
C ILE A 470 14.98 8.03 -52.08
N GLU A 471 14.49 7.06 -51.30
CA GLU A 471 14.31 5.65 -51.69
C GLU A 471 12.95 5.34 -52.31
#